data_AF-A0A965IMJ6-F1
#
_entry.id   AF-A0A965IMJ6-F1
#
_cell.length_a   1.000
_cell.length_b   1.000
_cell.length_c   1.000
_cell.angle_alpha   90.00
_cell.angle_beta   90.00
_cell.angle_gamma   90.00
#
_symmetry.space_group_name_H-M   'P 1'
#
loop_
_entity.id
_entity.type
_entity.pdbx_description
1 polymer ?
#
loop_
_entity_poly.entity_id
_entity_poly.type
_entity_poly.pdbx_seq_one_letter_code
_entity_poly.pdbx_strand_id
1 'polypeptide(L)'
;SKNQRFIASSNTLTFIQIAQGLKAAYPSRKITTAKAPTFMIRLLALFDKEIKATVPMLGRMTPASAAKAESVLGITFIPAEQSIRETADFLIKSGRVGA
;
A
#
# COMPACT_ATOMS: atom_id res chain seq x y z
N SER A 1 -0.73 21.19 26.83
CA SER A 1 -0.33 20.49 25.60
C SER A 1 -1.51 19.88 24.81
N LYS A 2 -2.70 20.51 24.81
CA LYS A 2 -3.85 20.01 24.04
C LYS A 2 -3.73 20.50 22.58
N ASN A 3 -4.09 19.65 21.60
CA ASN A 3 -4.05 19.89 20.13
C ASN A 3 -2.75 19.49 19.38
N GLN A 4 -2.19 18.30 19.64
CA GLN A 4 -1.13 17.74 18.81
C GLN A 4 -1.68 16.76 17.77
N ARG A 5 -1.12 16.79 16.54
CA ARG A 5 -1.36 15.76 15.51
C ARG A 5 -0.24 14.72 15.55
N PHE A 6 -0.63 13.46 15.34
CA PHE A 6 0.25 12.30 15.30
C PHE A 6 -0.08 11.49 14.04
N ILE A 7 0.97 11.02 13.35
CA ILE A 7 0.82 10.14 12.20
C ILE A 7 0.77 8.70 12.73
N ALA A 8 -0.27 7.97 12.37
CA ALA A 8 -0.41 6.54 12.66
C ALA A 8 0.03 5.72 11.45
N SER A 9 1.32 5.43 11.35
CA SER A 9 1.91 4.72 10.21
C SER A 9 3.17 3.98 10.64
N SER A 10 3.34 2.71 10.28
CA SER A 10 4.58 1.96 10.52
C SER A 10 5.68 2.33 9.52
N ASN A 11 5.35 2.32 8.23
CA ASN A 11 6.24 2.55 7.11
C ASN A 11 5.42 2.86 5.85
N THR A 12 6.07 3.36 4.80
CA THR A 12 5.43 3.68 3.53
C THR A 12 5.89 2.69 2.46
N LEU A 13 4.93 2.05 1.78
CA LEU A 13 5.17 1.10 0.70
C LEU A 13 4.49 1.57 -0.59
N THR A 14 5.16 1.37 -1.71
CA THR A 14 4.56 1.51 -3.05
C THR A 14 3.73 0.27 -3.40
N PHE A 15 2.76 0.41 -4.31
CA PHE A 15 1.99 -0.74 -4.82
C PHE A 15 2.87 -1.86 -5.39
N ILE A 16 4.02 -1.52 -5.99
CA ILE A 16 4.97 -2.49 -6.52
C ILE A 16 5.65 -3.28 -5.40
N GLN A 17 6.07 -2.61 -4.31
CA GLN A 17 6.64 -3.29 -3.14
C GLN A 17 5.61 -4.21 -2.48
N ILE A 18 4.36 -3.77 -2.36
CA ILE A 18 3.25 -4.59 -1.86
C ILE A 18 3.09 -5.84 -2.75
N ALA A 19 3.01 -5.67 -4.08
CA ALA A 19 2.86 -6.76 -5.02
C ALA A 19 4.04 -7.74 -4.98
N GLN A 20 5.28 -7.24 -4.87
CA GLN A 20 6.48 -8.07 -4.73
C GLN A 20 6.45 -8.88 -3.44
N GLY A 21 6.10 -8.26 -2.31
CA GLY A 21 5.95 -8.94 -1.02
C GLY A 21 4.89 -10.04 -1.07
N LEU A 22 3.74 -9.76 -1.68
CA LEU A 22 2.68 -10.75 -1.88
C LEU A 22 3.12 -11.88 -2.83
N LYS A 23 3.82 -11.58 -3.93
CA LYS A 23 4.31 -12.60 -4.87
C LYS A 23 5.33 -13.53 -4.21
N ALA A 24 6.20 -12.98 -3.35
CA ALA A 24 7.13 -13.78 -2.56
C ALA A 24 6.41 -14.66 -1.52
N ALA A 25 5.36 -14.13 -0.89
CA ALA A 25 4.55 -14.86 0.09
C ALA A 25 3.68 -15.97 -0.52
N TYR A 26 3.15 -15.75 -1.74
CA TYR A 26 2.18 -16.62 -2.41
C TYR A 26 2.63 -16.91 -3.85
N PRO A 27 3.72 -17.67 -4.06
CA PRO A 27 4.35 -17.83 -5.37
C PRO A 27 3.44 -18.51 -6.40
N SER A 28 2.54 -19.40 -5.97
CA SER A 28 1.57 -20.09 -6.82
C SER A 28 0.45 -19.19 -7.34
N ARG A 29 0.25 -18.00 -6.75
CA ARG A 29 -0.82 -17.08 -7.16
C ARG A 29 -0.41 -16.12 -8.27
N LYS A 30 -1.40 -15.70 -9.05
CA LYS A 30 -1.23 -14.74 -10.14
C LYS A 30 -1.20 -13.31 -9.60
N ILE A 31 0.00 -12.82 -9.31
CA ILE A 31 0.23 -11.46 -8.79
C ILE A 31 1.17 -10.73 -9.75
N THR A 32 0.70 -9.63 -10.33
CA THR A 32 1.48 -8.79 -11.24
C THR A 32 2.41 -7.85 -10.46
N THR A 33 3.70 -7.93 -10.71
CA THR A 33 4.74 -7.06 -10.09
C THR A 33 5.29 -6.01 -11.05
N ALA A 34 4.88 -6.05 -12.32
CA ALA A 34 5.35 -5.12 -13.34
C ALA A 34 4.75 -3.71 -13.14
N LYS A 35 5.59 -2.68 -13.29
CA LYS A 35 5.14 -1.29 -13.31
C LYS A 35 4.64 -0.94 -14.71
N ALA A 36 3.38 -0.54 -14.81
CA ALA A 36 2.82 -0.05 -16.06
C ALA A 36 3.52 1.27 -16.50
N PRO A 37 3.81 1.45 -17.79
CA PRO A 37 4.34 2.71 -18.30
C PRO A 37 3.41 3.90 -18.01
N THR A 38 3.99 5.03 -17.62
CA THR A 38 3.23 6.25 -17.26
C THR A 38 2.29 6.73 -18.37
N PHE A 39 2.71 6.64 -19.64
CA PHE A 39 1.87 7.07 -20.76
C PHE A 39 0.61 6.21 -20.91
N MET A 40 0.69 4.91 -20.62
CA MET A 40 -0.47 4.01 -20.64
C MET A 40 -1.47 4.39 -19.55
N ILE A 41 -1.00 4.68 -18.33
CA ILE A 41 -1.87 5.14 -17.24
C ILE A 41 -2.55 6.46 -17.60
N ARG A 42 -1.82 7.40 -18.22
CA ARG A 42 -2.39 8.67 -18.70
C ARG A 42 -3.44 8.47 -19.79
N LEU A 43 -3.25 7.49 -20.69
CA LEU A 43 -4.23 7.15 -21.71
C LEU A 43 -5.51 6.56 -21.08
N LEU A 44 -5.37 5.61 -20.15
CA LEU A 44 -6.50 5.01 -19.43
C LEU A 44 -7.30 6.04 -18.62
N ALA A 45 -6.62 7.02 -18.03
CA ALA A 45 -7.24 8.13 -17.30
C ALA A 45 -8.17 9.02 -18.15
N LEU A 46 -8.11 8.95 -19.48
CA LEU A 46 -9.07 9.65 -20.34
C LEU A 46 -10.46 9.01 -20.28
N PHE A 47 -10.53 7.71 -19.97
CA PHE A 47 -11.75 6.91 -19.99
C PHE A 47 -12.22 6.50 -18.58
N ASP A 48 -11.30 6.46 -17.61
CA ASP A 48 -11.58 6.05 -16.23
C ASP A 48 -11.39 7.22 -15.23
N LYS A 49 -12.48 7.59 -14.54
CA LYS A 49 -12.51 8.71 -13.59
C LYS A 49 -11.71 8.43 -12.31
N GLU A 50 -11.65 7.18 -11.85
CA GLU A 50 -10.88 6.80 -10.67
C GLU A 50 -9.38 6.87 -10.99
N ILE A 51 -8.97 6.32 -12.13
CA ILE A 51 -7.58 6.43 -12.59
C ILE A 51 -7.21 7.90 -12.75
N LYS A 52 -8.06 8.72 -13.38
CA LYS A 52 -7.82 10.17 -13.52
C LYS A 52 -7.54 10.88 -12.21
N ALA A 53 -8.25 10.53 -11.13
CA ALA A 53 -8.03 11.10 -9.81
C ALA A 53 -6.65 10.74 -9.21
N THR A 54 -6.10 9.58 -9.59
CA THR A 54 -4.78 9.13 -9.10
C THR A 54 -3.59 9.66 -9.90
N VAL A 55 -3.80 10.10 -11.16
CA VAL A 55 -2.72 10.58 -12.04
C VAL A 55 -1.81 11.65 -11.41
N PRO A 56 -2.31 12.66 -10.68
CA PRO A 56 -1.45 13.66 -10.04
C PRO A 56 -0.46 13.08 -9.01
N MET A 57 -0.81 11.92 -8.42
CA MET A 57 0.01 11.22 -7.43
C MET A 57 0.89 10.13 -8.06
N LEU A 58 0.78 9.90 -9.37
CA LEU A 58 1.49 8.82 -10.05
C LEU A 58 3.02 9.00 -9.94
N GLY A 59 3.70 7.96 -9.46
CA GLY A 59 5.15 7.96 -9.27
C GLY A 59 5.64 8.74 -8.05
N ARG A 60 4.74 9.30 -7.25
CA ARG A 60 5.10 9.97 -6.00
C ARG A 60 5.07 8.98 -4.85
N MET A 61 6.09 9.01 -4.01
CA MET A 61 6.10 8.35 -2.71
C MET A 61 6.33 9.43 -1.66
N THR A 62 5.36 9.62 -0.79
CA THR A 62 5.45 10.59 0.31
C THR A 62 5.67 9.81 1.61
N PRO A 63 6.92 9.64 2.06
CA PRO A 63 7.18 8.91 3.29
C PRO A 63 6.53 9.64 4.47
N ALA A 64 5.87 8.87 5.34
CA ALA A 64 5.27 9.36 6.57
C ALA A 64 6.12 8.91 7.77
N SER A 65 6.33 9.80 8.74
CA SER A 65 7.11 9.49 9.95
C SER A 65 6.20 9.41 11.17
N ALA A 66 6.28 8.27 11.88
CA ALA A 66 5.60 8.05 13.16
C ALA A 66 6.46 8.36 14.38
N ALA A 67 7.67 8.92 14.20
CA ALA A 67 8.62 9.18 15.30
C ALA A 67 8.00 10.00 16.44
N LYS A 68 7.07 10.91 16.13
CA LYS A 68 6.34 11.68 17.15
C LYS A 68 5.34 10.83 17.93
N ALA A 69 4.62 9.92 17.26
CA ALA A 69 3.69 9.01 17.93
C ALA A 69 4.44 8.01 18.82
N GLU A 70 5.57 7.49 18.33
CA GLU A 70 6.43 6.57 19.10
C GLU A 70 7.01 7.26 20.34
N SER A 71 7.64 8.42 20.18
CA SER A 71 8.30 9.13 21.28
C SER A 71 7.35 9.72 22.32
N VAL A 72 6.19 10.25 21.88
CA VAL A 72 5.27 10.97 22.79
C VAL A 72 4.20 10.05 23.35
N LEU A 73 3.70 9.09 22.56
CA LEU A 73 2.60 8.21 22.96
C LEU A 73 3.08 6.79 23.33
N GLY A 74 4.34 6.44 23.07
CA GLY A 74 4.87 5.10 23.34
C GLY A 74 4.26 4.01 22.47
N ILE A 75 3.68 4.37 21.31
CA ILE A 75 3.02 3.42 20.41
C ILE A 75 4.08 2.69 19.59
N THR A 76 3.96 1.37 19.49
CA THR A 76 4.68 0.56 18.50
C THR A 76 3.68 0.07 17.46
N PHE A 77 3.91 0.41 16.19
CA PHE A 77 3.02 0.02 15.09
C PHE A 77 3.36 -1.37 14.55
N ILE A 78 2.35 -2.11 14.10
CA ILE A 78 2.54 -3.36 13.36
C ILE A 78 3.15 -3.03 11.99
N PRO A 79 4.23 -3.71 11.55
CA PRO A 79 4.80 -3.49 10.22
C PRO A 79 3.78 -3.66 9.09
N ALA A 80 3.87 -2.82 8.05
CA ALA A 80 2.90 -2.84 6.96
C ALA A 80 2.91 -4.19 6.23
N GLU A 81 4.09 -4.78 6.04
CA GLU A 81 4.29 -6.08 5.40
C GLU A 81 3.54 -7.21 6.12
N GLN A 82 3.55 -7.18 7.46
CA GLN A 82 2.82 -8.13 8.28
C GLN A 82 1.31 -7.93 8.11
N SER A 83 0.83 -6.69 8.26
CA SER A 83 -0.61 -6.36 8.12
C SER A 83 -1.16 -6.74 6.74
N ILE A 84 -0.37 -6.50 5.68
CA ILE A 84 -0.70 -6.88 4.30
C ILE A 84 -0.81 -8.41 4.17
N ARG A 85 0.14 -9.16 4.74
CA ARG A 85 0.12 -10.63 4.69
C ARG A 85 -1.08 -11.20 5.43
N GLU A 86 -1.36 -10.73 6.64
CA GLU A 86 -2.51 -11.16 7.44
C GLU A 86 -3.84 -10.88 6.70
N THR A 87 -3.93 -9.72 6.06
CA THR A 87 -5.09 -9.37 5.22
C THR A 87 -5.21 -10.30 4.01
N ALA A 88 -4.10 -10.58 3.32
CA ALA A 88 -4.10 -11.51 2.19
C ALA A 88 -4.52 -12.93 2.63
N ASP A 89 -3.97 -13.44 3.74
CA ASP A 89 -4.38 -14.72 4.32
C ASP A 89 -5.87 -14.77 4.63
N PHE A 90 -6.43 -13.71 5.22
CA PHE A 90 -7.86 -13.63 5.50
C PHE A 90 -8.70 -13.65 4.22
N LEU A 91 -8.33 -12.87 3.19
CA LEU A 91 -9.06 -12.84 1.92
C LEU A 91 -9.01 -14.19 1.20
N ILE A 92 -7.86 -14.86 1.27
CA ILE A 92 -7.64 -16.21 0.72
C ILE A 92 -8.54 -17.23 1.44
N LYS A 93 -8.46 -17.27 2.78
CA LYS A 93 -9.23 -18.22 3.60
C LYS A 93 -10.74 -17.99 3.48
N SER A 94 -11.17 -16.73 3.32
CA SER A 94 -12.58 -16.38 3.16
C SER A 94 -13.11 -16.53 1.73
N GLY A 95 -12.28 -16.97 0.77
CA GLY A 95 -12.71 -17.20 -0.62
C GLY A 95 -13.05 -15.92 -1.39
N ARG A 96 -12.65 -14.74 -0.90
CA ARG A 96 -12.93 -13.44 -1.53
C ARG A 96 -11.97 -13.10 -2.67
N VAL A 97 -10.94 -13.89 -2.86
CA VAL A 97 -9.98 -13.77 -3.96
C VAL A 97 -9.83 -15.11 -4.66
N GLY A 98 -9.84 -15.08 -5.99
CA GLY A 98 -9.62 -16.26 -6.83
C GLY A 98 -8.23 -16.87 -6.61
N ALA A 99 -8.06 -18.11 -7.09
CA ALA A 99 -6.80 -18.84 -7.03
C ALA A 99 -5.66 -18.06 -7.74
#